data_AF-A0A816HG40-F1
#
_entry.id   AF-A0A816HG40-F1
#
_cell.length_a   1.000
_cell.length_b   1.000
_cell.length_c   1.000
_cell.angle_alpha   90.00
_cell.angle_beta   90.00
_cell.angle_gamma   90.00
#
_symmetry.space_group_name_H-M   'P 1'
#
loop_
_entity.id
_entity.type
_entity.pdbx_description
1 polymer ?
#
loop_
_entity_poly.entity_id
_entity_poly.type
_entity_poly.pdbx_seq_one_letter_code
_entity_poly.pdbx_strand_id
1 'polypeptide(L)'
;QLRPPRIIDSNTTWVKAGTTIAGLLPSGPGVQQLDRPYGIYIDNTDQSIYIADYGNHRIVRWKTGATSGVIVAGNNDFRNQMEQLHNPTDVLLDKDKNFLIICDSAYQRVVRCNG
;
A
#
# COMPACT_ATOMS: atom_id res chain seq x y z
N GLN A 1 21.08 -5.27 -0.50
CA GLN A 1 21.69 -4.67 0.70
C GLN A 1 20.66 -4.70 1.82
N LEU A 2 21.01 -5.20 3.00
CA LEU A 2 20.11 -5.20 4.16
C LEU A 2 19.95 -3.75 4.64
N ARG A 3 18.70 -3.29 4.83
CA ARG A 3 18.46 -1.98 5.47
C ARG A 3 19.04 -2.03 6.89
N PRO A 4 19.87 -1.06 7.32
CA PRO A 4 20.31 -1.00 8.69
C PRO A 4 19.10 -0.89 9.63
N PRO A 5 19.19 -1.39 10.87
CA PRO A 5 18.14 -1.22 11.85
C PRO A 5 17.83 0.26 11.99
N ARG A 6 16.54 0.62 11.89
CA ARG A 6 16.06 1.97 12.17
C ARG A 6 16.24 2.21 13.67
N ILE A 7 17.40 2.72 14.06
CA ILE A 7 17.60 3.26 15.40
C ILE A 7 16.66 4.46 15.49
N ILE A 8 15.57 4.27 16.23
CA ILE A 8 14.65 5.34 16.58
C ILE A 8 15.45 6.23 17.53
N ASP A 9 15.61 7.51 17.19
CA ASP A 9 16.35 8.42 18.05
C ASP A 9 15.73 8.41 19.45
N SER A 10 16.58 8.53 20.48
CA SER A 10 16.15 8.53 21.88
C SER A 10 15.36 9.78 22.28
N ASN A 11 15.11 10.70 21.35
CA ASN A 11 14.35 11.93 21.54
C ASN A 11 12.95 11.90 20.88
N THR A 12 12.53 10.75 20.34
CA THR A 12 11.22 10.61 19.70
C THR A 12 10.13 10.51 20.75
N THR A 13 9.33 11.58 20.89
CA THR A 13 8.09 11.53 21.69
C THR A 13 6.96 10.96 20.85
N TRP A 14 6.55 9.73 21.13
CA TRP A 14 5.34 9.16 20.56
C TRP A 14 4.10 9.86 21.13
N VAL A 15 3.20 10.30 20.27
CA VAL A 15 1.86 10.73 20.70
C VAL A 15 1.04 9.50 21.06
N LYS A 16 0.25 9.57 22.14
CA LYS A 16 -0.57 8.44 22.63
C LYS A 16 -1.67 8.03 21.64
N ALA A 17 -2.11 8.96 20.79
CA ALA A 17 -3.11 8.72 19.76
C ALA A 17 -2.47 8.92 18.37
N GLY A 18 -2.73 7.98 17.46
CA GLY A 18 -2.34 8.12 16.06
C GLY A 18 -3.31 9.03 15.29
N THR A 19 -2.82 9.60 14.19
CA THR A 19 -3.64 10.34 13.22
C THR A 19 -3.91 9.45 12.02
N THR A 20 -5.16 9.39 11.56
CA THR A 20 -5.49 8.72 10.29
C THR A 20 -4.91 9.51 9.12
N ILE A 21 -4.07 8.87 8.31
CA ILE A 21 -3.41 9.50 7.14
C ILE A 21 -3.83 8.87 5.80
N ALA A 22 -4.62 7.79 5.84
CA ALA A 22 -5.21 7.14 4.67
C ALA A 22 -6.47 6.36 5.08
N GLY A 23 -7.45 6.30 4.18
CA GLY A 23 -8.75 5.66 4.41
C GLY A 23 -9.71 6.52 5.26
N LEU A 24 -10.85 6.88 4.68
CA LEU A 24 -11.97 7.52 5.36
C LEU A 24 -13.04 6.47 5.69
N LEU A 25 -13.74 6.67 6.80
CA LEU A 25 -14.89 5.83 7.18
C LEU A 25 -16.13 6.20 6.35
N PRO A 26 -17.01 5.22 6.05
CA PRO A 26 -16.88 3.79 6.37
C PRO A 26 -15.90 3.07 5.44
N SER A 27 -15.52 1.83 5.76
CA SER A 27 -14.76 0.98 4.84
C SER A 27 -15.52 0.74 3.53
N GLY A 28 -14.80 0.54 2.43
CA GLY A 28 -15.42 0.33 1.12
C GLY A 28 -14.45 0.43 -0.06
N PRO A 29 -14.95 0.27 -1.29
CA PRO A 29 -14.14 0.23 -2.51
C PRO A 29 -13.85 1.61 -3.10
N GLY A 30 -14.41 2.69 -2.54
CA GLY A 30 -14.17 4.05 -3.02
C GLY A 30 -12.69 4.45 -2.96
N VAL A 31 -12.29 5.42 -3.79
CA VAL A 31 -10.89 5.93 -3.81
C VAL A 31 -10.49 6.65 -2.51
N GLN A 32 -11.48 7.00 -1.68
CA GLN A 32 -11.28 7.58 -0.36
C GLN A 32 -11.34 6.52 0.76
N GLN A 33 -11.64 5.27 0.43
CA GLN A 33 -11.91 4.20 1.40
C GLN A 33 -10.88 3.09 1.26
N LEU A 34 -10.71 2.33 2.34
CA LEU A 34 -9.93 1.08 2.38
C LEU A 34 -10.82 -0.01 2.99
N ASP A 35 -10.56 -1.27 2.67
CA ASP A 35 -11.15 -2.44 3.31
C ASP A 35 -10.05 -3.37 3.81
N ARG A 36 -9.90 -3.44 5.14
CA ARG A 36 -8.90 -4.26 5.85
C ARG A 36 -7.48 -4.06 5.28
N PRO A 37 -6.87 -2.86 5.33
CA PRO A 37 -5.51 -2.67 4.84
C PRO A 37 -4.48 -3.46 5.68
N TYR A 38 -3.51 -4.12 5.04
CA TYR A 38 -2.50 -4.98 5.72
C TYR A 38 -1.11 -4.34 5.68
N GLY A 39 -0.34 -4.62 4.64
CA GLY A 39 1.03 -4.13 4.50
C GLY A 39 1.10 -2.73 3.90
N ILE A 40 2.16 -2.01 4.27
CA ILE A 40 2.43 -0.66 3.77
C ILE A 40 3.90 -0.48 3.42
N TYR A 41 4.16 0.40 2.45
CA TYR A 41 5.49 0.90 2.12
C TYR A 41 5.49 2.41 2.02
N ILE A 42 6.50 3.06 2.60
CA ILE A 42 6.67 4.52 2.55
C ILE A 42 7.71 4.85 1.47
N ASP A 43 7.31 5.62 0.46
CA ASP A 43 8.26 6.30 -0.44
C ASP A 43 8.77 7.56 0.26
N ASN A 44 10.01 7.51 0.77
CA ASN A 44 10.63 8.60 1.52
C ASN A 44 10.96 9.85 0.68
N THR A 45 10.78 9.81 -0.65
CA THR A 45 11.06 10.97 -1.51
C THR A 45 9.92 11.98 -1.54
N ASP A 46 8.68 11.50 -1.48
CA ASP A 46 7.48 12.34 -1.51
C ASP A 46 6.49 12.02 -0.37
N GLN A 47 6.93 11.17 0.56
CA GLN A 47 6.16 10.70 1.71
C GLN A 47 4.83 10.04 1.31
N SER A 48 4.73 9.47 0.11
CA SER A 48 3.59 8.63 -0.27
C SER A 48 3.65 7.30 0.47
N ILE A 49 2.47 6.75 0.77
CA ILE A 49 2.31 5.41 1.32
C ILE A 49 1.63 4.54 0.29
N TYR A 50 2.23 3.39 -0.01
CA TYR A 50 1.63 2.33 -0.79
C TYR A 50 0.99 1.35 0.19
N ILE A 51 -0.26 0.99 -0.05
CA ILE A 51 -1.08 0.24 0.89
C ILE A 51 -1.62 -0.98 0.17
N ALA A 52 -1.41 -2.16 0.75
CA ALA A 52 -2.12 -3.38 0.36
C ALA A 52 -3.55 -3.32 0.91
N ASP A 53 -4.48 -2.87 0.06
CA ASP A 53 -5.90 -2.76 0.38
C ASP A 53 -6.57 -4.12 0.14
N TYR A 54 -6.30 -5.03 1.10
CA TYR A 54 -6.56 -6.48 1.02
C TYR A 54 -7.97 -6.80 0.53
N GLY A 55 -8.98 -6.23 1.18
CA GLY A 55 -10.38 -6.56 0.96
C GLY A 55 -10.92 -6.01 -0.35
N ASN A 56 -10.29 -4.97 -0.88
CA ASN A 56 -10.58 -4.41 -2.20
C ASN A 56 -9.65 -4.97 -3.30
N HIS A 57 -8.77 -5.92 -2.98
CA HIS A 57 -7.89 -6.61 -3.92
C HIS A 57 -7.03 -5.68 -4.79
N ARG A 58 -6.45 -4.63 -4.19
CA ARG A 58 -5.69 -3.60 -4.90
C ARG A 58 -4.52 -3.08 -4.09
N ILE A 59 -3.58 -2.42 -4.77
CA ILE A 59 -2.59 -1.54 -4.14
C ILE A 59 -2.98 -0.09 -4.39
N VAL A 60 -3.02 0.69 -3.31
CA VAL A 60 -3.34 2.13 -3.36
C VAL A 60 -2.11 2.94 -2.95
N ARG A 61 -1.74 3.94 -3.76
CA ARG A 61 -0.79 4.98 -3.37
C ARG A 61 -1.57 6.15 -2.75
N TRP A 62 -1.17 6.56 -1.57
CA TRP A 62 -1.76 7.68 -0.83
C TRP A 62 -0.68 8.71 -0.52
N LYS A 63 -0.80 9.92 -1.07
CA LYS A 63 0.13 11.01 -0.73
C LYS A 63 -0.19 11.54 0.66
N THR A 64 0.83 11.87 1.46
CA THR A 64 0.63 12.51 2.76
C THR A 64 -0.24 13.76 2.61
N GLY A 65 -1.32 13.85 3.40
CA GLY A 65 -2.29 14.95 3.38
C GLY A 65 -3.38 14.85 2.30
N ALA A 66 -3.37 13.83 1.43
CA ALA A 66 -4.43 13.63 0.46
C ALA A 66 -5.71 13.09 1.11
N THR A 67 -6.87 13.42 0.52
CA THR A 67 -8.19 12.90 0.93
C THR A 67 -8.59 11.62 0.18
N SER A 68 -7.87 11.27 -0.89
CA SER A 68 -8.10 10.07 -1.70
C SER A 68 -6.79 9.44 -2.15
N GLY A 69 -6.79 8.13 -2.32
CA GLY A 69 -5.71 7.37 -2.92
C GLY A 69 -5.84 7.22 -4.43
N VAL A 70 -4.75 6.78 -5.06
CA VAL A 70 -4.67 6.39 -6.46
C VAL A 70 -4.42 4.89 -6.52
N ILE A 71 -5.24 4.16 -7.26
CA ILE A 71 -5.03 2.72 -7.48
C ILE A 71 -3.83 2.56 -8.43
N VAL A 72 -2.80 1.82 -8.00
CA VAL A 72 -1.55 1.65 -8.76
C VAL A 72 -1.29 0.20 -9.18
N ALA A 73 -2.01 -0.76 -8.61
CA ALA A 73 -2.03 -2.16 -9.06
C ALA A 73 -3.31 -2.84 -8.58
N GLY A 74 -3.73 -3.88 -9.30
CA GLY A 74 -5.04 -4.51 -9.10
C GLY A 74 -6.15 -3.65 -9.73
N ASN A 75 -7.02 -4.30 -10.48
CA ASN A 75 -8.16 -3.69 -11.12
C ASN A 75 -9.43 -4.04 -10.34
N ASN A 76 -10.23 -3.02 -10.02
CA ASN A 76 -11.64 -3.20 -9.63
C ASN A 76 -12.50 -3.79 -10.79
N ASP A 77 -11.88 -4.32 -11.85
CA ASP A 77 -12.52 -4.85 -13.05
C ASP A 77 -12.17 -6.33 -13.21
N PHE A 78 -13.17 -7.19 -12.92
CA PHE A 78 -13.03 -8.64 -12.85
C PHE A 78 -12.87 -9.34 -14.21
N ARG A 79 -12.73 -8.57 -15.30
CA ARG A 79 -12.77 -9.10 -16.67
C ARG A 79 -11.40 -9.46 -17.26
N ASN A 80 -10.30 -9.09 -16.60
CA ASN A 80 -8.94 -9.41 -17.06
C ASN A 80 -8.10 -10.06 -15.95
N GLN A 81 -8.10 -11.40 -15.94
CA GLN A 81 -7.48 -12.24 -14.91
C GLN A 81 -5.95 -12.14 -14.82
N MET A 82 -5.27 -11.73 -15.88
CA MET A 82 -3.80 -11.70 -15.90
C MET A 82 -3.18 -10.57 -15.06
N GLU A 83 -3.95 -9.52 -14.73
CA GLU A 83 -3.48 -8.38 -13.92
C GLU A 83 -4.22 -8.21 -12.59
N GLN A 84 -5.10 -9.17 -12.23
CA GLN A 84 -5.82 -9.14 -10.96
C GLN A 84 -4.92 -9.54 -9.80
N LEU A 85 -4.97 -8.75 -8.72
CA LEU A 85 -4.54 -9.18 -7.40
C LEU A 85 -5.71 -9.85 -6.69
N HIS A 86 -5.43 -10.71 -5.73
CA HIS A 86 -6.43 -11.29 -4.86
C HIS A 86 -5.88 -11.39 -3.43
N ASN A 87 -6.46 -10.56 -2.56
CA ASN A 87 -6.05 -10.43 -1.17
C ASN A 87 -4.55 -10.11 -1.02
N PRO A 88 -4.06 -9.00 -1.60
CA PRO A 88 -2.68 -8.60 -1.42
C PRO A 88 -2.44 -8.29 0.07
N THR A 89 -1.34 -8.79 0.62
CA THR A 89 -1.03 -8.63 2.05
C THR A 89 0.12 -7.68 2.31
N ASP A 90 1.02 -7.50 1.34
CA ASP A 90 2.18 -6.63 1.49
C ASP A 90 2.66 -6.09 0.15
N VAL A 91 3.39 -4.98 0.18
CA VAL A 91 3.92 -4.28 -1.00
C VAL A 91 5.29 -3.67 -0.72
N LEU A 92 6.20 -3.76 -1.68
CA LEU A 92 7.47 -3.04 -1.71
C LEU A 92 7.60 -2.27 -3.02
N LEU A 93 8.28 -1.13 -2.99
CA LEU A 93 8.61 -0.32 -4.17
C LEU A 93 10.12 -0.33 -4.41
N ASP A 94 10.54 -0.78 -5.59
CA ASP A 94 11.86 -0.48 -6.15
C ASP A 94 11.72 0.75 -7.05
N LYS A 95 12.02 1.92 -6.49
CA LYS A 95 11.83 3.21 -7.17
C LYS A 95 12.79 3.39 -8.34
N ASP A 96 14.05 2.97 -8.17
CA ASP A 96 15.09 3.13 -9.19
C ASP A 96 14.77 2.31 -10.44
N LYS A 97 14.12 1.15 -10.28
CA LYS A 97 13.72 0.27 -11.37
C LYS A 97 12.24 0.37 -11.73
N ASN A 98 11.51 1.30 -11.10
CA ASN A 98 10.09 1.58 -11.32
C ASN A 98 9.19 0.32 -11.29
N PHE A 99 9.26 -0.48 -10.21
CA PHE A 99 8.31 -1.59 -10.03
C PHE A 99 7.88 -1.79 -8.58
N LEU A 100 6.71 -2.42 -8.42
CA LEU A 100 6.20 -2.94 -7.16
C LEU A 100 6.46 -4.45 -7.07
N ILE A 101 6.75 -4.92 -5.86
CA ILE A 101 6.68 -6.34 -5.48
C ILE A 101 5.52 -6.50 -4.51
N ILE A 102 4.58 -7.39 -4.81
CA ILE A 102 3.33 -7.53 -4.09
C ILE A 102 3.17 -8.97 -3.62
N CYS A 103 2.90 -9.17 -2.33
CA CYS A 103 2.51 -10.48 -1.79
C CYS A 103 1.02 -10.70 -2.07
N ASP A 104 0.71 -11.54 -3.06
CA ASP A 104 -0.64 -11.78 -3.58
C ASP A 104 -1.19 -13.10 -3.01
N SER A 105 -1.62 -13.04 -1.75
CA SER A 105 -1.69 -14.20 -0.86
C SER A 105 -2.72 -15.25 -1.28
N ALA A 106 -3.89 -14.85 -1.79
CA ALA A 106 -4.92 -15.81 -2.18
C ALA A 106 -4.58 -16.51 -3.50
N TYR A 107 -3.78 -15.87 -4.36
CA TYR A 107 -3.18 -16.51 -5.52
C TYR A 107 -1.86 -17.23 -5.22
N GLN A 108 -1.44 -17.31 -3.95
CA GLN A 108 -0.23 -18.02 -3.50
C GLN A 108 1.03 -17.62 -4.27
N ARG A 109 1.13 -16.34 -4.63
CA ARG A 109 2.23 -15.84 -5.47
C ARG A 109 2.78 -14.51 -4.97
N VAL A 110 3.95 -14.17 -5.47
CA VAL A 110 4.54 -12.83 -5.36
C VAL A 110 4.61 -12.25 -6.76
N VAL A 111 4.01 -11.09 -6.97
CA VAL A 111 3.87 -10.46 -8.29
C VAL A 111 4.78 -9.25 -8.38
N ARG A 112 5.42 -9.08 -9.54
CA ARG A 112 6.05 -7.82 -9.92
C ARG A 112 5.13 -7.05 -10.86
N CYS A 113 4.79 -5.81 -10.51
CA CYS A 113 4.07 -4.88 -11.38
C CYS A 113 5.02 -3.77 -11.80
N ASN A 114 5.26 -3.61 -13.10
CA ASN A 114 6.04 -2.48 -13.62
C ASN A 114 5.15 -1.23 -13.67
N GLY A 115 5.73 -0.06 -13.35
CA GLY A 115 5.06 1.23 -13.48
C GLY A 115 5.40 1.97 -14.76
#